data_AF-A0A953Q662-F1
#
_entry.id   AF-A0A953Q662-F1
#
_cell.length_a   1.000
_cell.length_b   1.000
_cell.length_c   1.000
_cell.angle_alpha   90.00
_cell.angle_beta   90.00
_cell.angle_gamma   90.00
#
_symmetry.space_group_name_H-M   'P 1'
#
loop_
_entity.id
_entity.type
_entity.pdbx_description
1 polymer ?
#
loop_
_entity_poly.entity_id
_entity_poly.type
_entity_poly.pdbx_seq_one_letter_code
_entity_poly.pdbx_strand_id
1 'polypeptide(L)'
;MKRRRILVASLAAAAMLSAPAVLSADTNQSTREAAKVSHVAVHLSTFEQQAAKISRDAETLLSLTRNQQTGWESHTYYLSILRHGIDDMGRMLEELEEMKPQASDAQQMAIERARPHLVAVADATGEAISLLRPGRWNLRQPEYKETVADLSQHANGLYQTVDTIIDYHNANDRLQSLEPAHGSSQN
;
A
#
# COMPACT_ATOMS: atom_id res chain seq x y z
N MET A 1 4.28 -78.88 -51.25
CA MET A 1 3.02 -78.22 -50.83
C MET A 1 3.24 -77.50 -49.50
N LYS A 2 2.80 -76.22 -49.41
CA LYS A 2 2.35 -75.42 -48.22
C LYS A 2 3.27 -75.41 -46.97
N ARG A 3 4.13 -74.40 -46.72
CA ARG A 3 3.93 -73.04 -46.14
C ARG A 3 3.07 -72.96 -44.84
N ARG A 4 3.67 -72.52 -43.71
CA ARG A 4 3.50 -71.22 -42.99
C ARG A 4 4.00 -71.29 -41.52
N ARG A 5 4.96 -70.44 -41.14
CA ARG A 5 4.91 -69.18 -40.32
C ARG A 5 5.01 -69.44 -38.79
N ILE A 6 6.18 -69.26 -38.17
CA ILE A 6 6.74 -68.05 -37.50
C ILE A 6 5.98 -67.67 -36.22
N LEU A 7 6.71 -67.61 -35.08
CA LEU A 7 6.69 -66.49 -34.13
C LEU A 7 8.01 -66.42 -33.35
N VAL A 8 8.51 -65.18 -33.25
CA VAL A 8 9.78 -64.71 -32.71
C VAL A 8 9.64 -64.46 -31.20
N ALA A 9 10.70 -64.72 -30.42
CA ALA A 9 10.80 -64.30 -29.02
C ALA A 9 12.04 -63.40 -28.83
N SER A 10 11.75 -62.21 -28.33
CA SER A 10 12.63 -61.07 -28.05
C SER A 10 13.49 -61.24 -26.81
N LEU A 11 14.66 -60.58 -26.76
CA LEU A 11 15.20 -60.02 -25.52
C LEU A 11 16.16 -58.86 -25.83
N ALA A 12 15.73 -57.64 -25.54
CA ALA A 12 16.57 -56.44 -25.53
C ALA A 12 16.73 -56.01 -24.06
N ALA A 13 17.96 -55.98 -23.57
CA ALA A 13 18.28 -55.50 -22.23
C ALA A 13 18.49 -53.98 -22.28
N ALA A 14 17.60 -53.22 -21.61
CA ALA A 14 17.75 -51.80 -21.38
C ALA A 14 18.42 -51.57 -20.02
N ALA A 15 19.62 -50.99 -20.03
CA ALA A 15 20.29 -50.50 -18.84
C ALA A 15 19.62 -49.20 -18.37
N MET A 16 19.05 -49.21 -17.17
CA MET A 16 18.52 -48.01 -16.53
C MET A 16 19.68 -47.12 -16.04
N LEU A 17 19.85 -45.96 -16.66
CA LEU A 17 20.58 -44.84 -16.04
C LEU A 17 19.71 -44.27 -14.92
N SER A 18 20.17 -44.42 -13.69
CA SER A 18 19.64 -43.68 -12.54
C SER A 18 20.22 -42.26 -12.57
N ALA A 19 19.39 -41.27 -12.89
CA ALA A 19 19.73 -39.86 -12.66
C ALA A 19 19.39 -39.50 -11.20
N PRO A 20 20.25 -38.76 -10.47
CA PRO A 20 19.92 -38.28 -9.15
C PRO A 20 18.94 -37.10 -9.25
N ALA A 21 17.75 -37.28 -8.69
CA ALA A 21 16.83 -36.18 -8.42
C ALA A 21 17.39 -35.38 -7.23
N VAL A 22 18.01 -34.24 -7.53
CA VAL A 22 18.34 -33.22 -6.53
C VAL A 22 17.78 -31.90 -7.02
N LEU A 23 17.22 -31.12 -6.09
CA LEU A 23 16.68 -29.76 -6.21
C LEU A 23 15.19 -29.59 -6.60
N SER A 24 14.32 -29.47 -5.60
CA SER A 24 12.97 -28.85 -5.73
C SER A 24 12.52 -28.10 -4.46
N ALA A 25 13.42 -27.77 -3.54
CA ALA A 25 13.08 -27.02 -2.32
C ALA A 25 13.07 -25.49 -2.53
N ASP A 26 13.91 -24.98 -3.44
CA ASP A 26 14.14 -23.54 -3.62
C ASP A 26 12.96 -22.80 -4.29
N THR A 27 12.35 -23.42 -5.31
CA THR A 27 11.30 -22.78 -6.13
C THR A 27 10.04 -22.45 -5.33
N ASN A 28 9.73 -23.24 -4.29
CA ASN A 28 8.54 -23.04 -3.45
C ASN A 28 8.73 -21.92 -2.42
N GLN A 29 9.97 -21.66 -1.99
CA GLN A 29 10.25 -20.61 -1.01
C GLN A 29 10.25 -19.23 -1.69
N SER A 30 10.97 -19.06 -2.80
CA SER A 30 10.98 -17.79 -3.54
C SER A 30 9.58 -17.38 -4.01
N THR A 31 8.75 -18.34 -4.44
CA THR A 31 7.37 -18.05 -4.87
C THR A 31 6.49 -17.59 -3.70
N ARG A 32 6.67 -18.16 -2.50
CA ARG A 32 5.92 -17.75 -1.30
C ARG A 32 6.36 -16.38 -0.80
N GLU A 33 7.66 -16.08 -0.83
CA GLU A 33 8.20 -14.77 -0.44
C GLU A 33 7.70 -13.68 -1.40
N ALA A 34 7.75 -13.92 -2.72
CA ALA A 34 7.20 -13.00 -3.71
C ALA A 34 5.69 -12.76 -3.54
N ALA A 35 4.92 -13.81 -3.22
CA ALA A 35 3.49 -13.68 -2.96
C ALA A 35 3.17 -12.82 -1.72
N LYS A 36 4.00 -12.92 -0.67
CA LYS A 36 3.85 -12.11 0.53
C LYS A 36 4.16 -10.63 0.30
N VAL A 37 5.26 -10.32 -0.39
CA VAL A 37 5.62 -8.93 -0.77
C VAL A 37 4.51 -8.30 -1.63
N SER A 38 3.92 -9.09 -2.54
CA SER A 38 2.77 -8.67 -3.34
C SER A 38 1.53 -8.38 -2.49
N HIS A 39 1.26 -9.20 -1.47
CA HIS A 39 0.13 -8.97 -0.55
C HIS A 39 0.27 -7.66 0.24
N VAL A 40 1.49 -7.36 0.72
CA VAL A 40 1.78 -6.07 1.38
C VAL A 40 1.58 -4.90 0.41
N ALA A 41 2.02 -5.03 -0.84
CA ALA A 41 1.84 -3.98 -1.85
C ALA A 41 0.36 -3.63 -2.07
N VAL A 42 -0.52 -4.64 -2.09
CA VAL A 42 -1.98 -4.42 -2.24
C VAL A 42 -2.56 -3.66 -1.05
N HIS A 43 -2.18 -4.03 0.18
CA HIS A 43 -2.65 -3.33 1.38
C HIS A 43 -2.14 -1.89 1.43
N LEU A 44 -0.87 -1.69 1.06
CA LEU A 44 -0.25 -0.38 1.05
C LEU A 44 -0.89 0.54 -0.02
N SER A 45 -1.20 0.00 -1.21
CA SER A 45 -1.93 0.75 -2.24
C SER A 45 -3.35 1.11 -1.80
N THR A 46 -4.02 0.24 -1.05
CA THR A 46 -5.35 0.54 -0.49
C THR A 46 -5.27 1.64 0.57
N PHE A 47 -4.25 1.58 1.44
CA PHE A 47 -3.98 2.61 2.43
C PHE A 47 -3.67 3.97 1.77
N GLU A 48 -2.86 3.99 0.72
CA GLU A 48 -2.52 5.17 -0.07
C GLU A 48 -3.77 5.80 -0.71
N GLN A 49 -4.64 5.00 -1.35
CA GLN A 49 -5.89 5.48 -1.94
C GLN A 49 -6.80 6.14 -0.89
N GLN A 50 -6.87 5.55 0.30
CA GLN A 50 -7.63 6.12 1.42
C GLN A 50 -6.98 7.42 1.94
N ALA A 51 -5.64 7.47 2.03
CA ALA A 51 -4.90 8.69 2.37
C ALA A 51 -5.20 9.83 1.39
N ALA A 52 -5.20 9.53 0.09
CA ALA A 52 -5.55 10.49 -0.96
C ALA A 52 -6.99 10.99 -0.82
N LYS A 53 -7.93 10.11 -0.43
CA LYS A 53 -9.32 10.50 -0.14
C LYS A 53 -9.41 11.44 1.05
N ILE A 54 -8.75 11.12 2.16
CA ILE A 54 -8.70 11.96 3.37
C ILE A 54 -8.09 13.33 3.05
N SER A 55 -7.03 13.39 2.24
CA SER A 55 -6.43 14.64 1.79
C SER A 55 -7.46 15.52 1.05
N ARG A 56 -8.20 14.97 0.09
CA ARG A 56 -9.23 15.70 -0.66
C ARG A 56 -10.40 16.16 0.23
N ASP A 57 -10.83 15.32 1.17
CA ASP A 57 -11.90 15.66 2.10
C ASP A 57 -11.46 16.80 3.05
N ALA A 58 -10.20 16.79 3.50
CA ALA A 58 -9.62 17.83 4.35
C ALA A 58 -9.44 19.16 3.59
N GLU A 59 -8.96 19.11 2.34
CA GLU A 59 -8.90 20.28 1.47
C GLU A 59 -10.29 20.87 1.21
N THR A 60 -11.28 20.00 1.02
CA THR A 60 -12.67 20.44 0.86
C THR A 60 -13.14 21.17 2.11
N LEU A 61 -12.93 20.59 3.30
CA LEU A 61 -13.26 21.25 4.57
C LEU A 61 -12.53 22.60 4.73
N LEU A 62 -11.25 22.67 4.38
CA LEU A 62 -10.48 23.92 4.37
C LEU A 62 -11.08 24.96 3.44
N SER A 63 -11.52 24.57 2.24
CA SER A 63 -12.19 25.49 1.31
C SER A 63 -13.48 26.06 1.91
N LEU A 64 -14.24 25.27 2.67
CA LEU A 64 -15.45 25.72 3.35
C LEU A 64 -15.16 26.79 4.40
N THR A 65 -14.01 26.73 5.09
CA THR A 65 -13.64 27.77 6.09
C THR A 65 -13.45 29.16 5.48
N ARG A 66 -13.20 29.23 4.17
CA ARG A 66 -13.04 30.48 3.40
C ARG A 66 -14.40 31.03 2.95
N ASN A 67 -15.43 30.19 2.88
CA ASN A 67 -16.77 30.57 2.43
C ASN A 67 -17.68 30.92 3.61
N GLN A 68 -18.03 32.20 3.75
CA GLN A 68 -18.91 32.67 4.84
C GLN A 68 -20.38 32.23 4.72
N GLN A 69 -20.78 31.68 3.57
CA GLN A 69 -22.15 31.19 3.33
C GLN A 69 -22.31 29.71 3.70
N THR A 70 -21.22 28.99 3.94
CA THR A 70 -21.30 27.58 4.32
C THR A 70 -21.74 27.44 5.78
N GLY A 71 -22.77 26.61 5.99
CA GLY A 71 -23.33 26.34 7.31
C GLY A 71 -22.49 25.36 8.15
N TRP A 72 -22.72 25.39 9.45
CA TRP A 72 -22.11 24.48 10.44
C TRP A 72 -22.35 23.00 10.12
N GLU A 73 -23.48 22.69 9.49
CA GLU A 73 -23.87 21.36 9.05
C GLU A 73 -22.86 20.76 8.07
N SER A 74 -22.37 21.55 7.10
CA SER A 74 -21.37 21.08 6.13
C SER A 74 -20.02 20.80 6.79
N HIS A 75 -19.57 21.66 7.69
CA HIS A 75 -18.33 21.42 8.43
C HIS A 75 -18.41 20.16 9.29
N THR A 76 -19.53 19.98 10.00
CA THR A 76 -19.78 18.80 10.83
C THR A 76 -19.83 17.52 9.98
N TYR A 77 -20.42 17.59 8.79
CA TYR A 77 -20.45 16.48 7.83
C TYR A 77 -19.04 16.05 7.42
N TYR A 78 -18.19 16.98 6.98
CA TYR A 78 -16.83 16.65 6.56
C TYR A 78 -15.95 16.16 7.72
N LEU A 79 -16.06 16.76 8.90
CA LEU A 79 -15.32 16.27 10.08
C LEU A 79 -15.77 14.87 10.50
N SER A 80 -17.05 14.54 10.33
CA SER A 80 -17.54 13.18 10.53
C SER A 80 -16.92 12.23 9.52
N ILE A 81 -16.91 12.57 8.23
CA ILE A 81 -16.27 11.73 7.19
C ILE A 81 -14.79 11.51 7.48
N LEU A 82 -14.07 12.59 7.81
CA LEU A 82 -12.65 12.53 8.12
C LEU A 82 -12.40 11.61 9.31
N ARG A 83 -13.15 11.77 10.40
CA ARG A 83 -13.04 10.90 11.57
C ARG A 83 -13.21 9.42 11.22
N HIS A 84 -14.28 9.06 10.51
CA HIS A 84 -14.51 7.66 10.13
C HIS A 84 -13.39 7.11 9.25
N GLY A 85 -12.95 7.90 8.26
CA GLY A 85 -11.88 7.45 7.38
C GLY A 85 -10.51 7.37 8.07
N ILE A 86 -10.24 8.19 9.08
CA ILE A 86 -9.05 8.10 9.93
C ILE A 86 -9.10 6.85 10.80
N ASP A 87 -10.26 6.54 11.40
CA ASP A 87 -10.45 5.31 12.17
C ASP A 87 -10.23 4.06 11.29
N ASP A 88 -10.70 4.09 10.04
CA ASP A 88 -10.44 3.05 9.04
C ASP A 88 -8.95 2.92 8.72
N MET A 89 -8.28 4.05 8.46
CA MET A 89 -6.83 4.07 8.19
C MET A 89 -6.01 3.59 9.38
N GLY A 90 -6.44 3.87 10.62
CA GLY A 90 -5.78 3.38 11.82
C GLY A 90 -5.73 1.86 11.85
N ARG A 91 -6.83 1.19 11.49
CA ARG A 91 -6.90 -0.27 11.37
C ARG A 91 -6.04 -0.80 10.22
N MET A 92 -6.11 -0.17 9.06
CA MET A 92 -5.27 -0.55 7.91
C MET A 92 -3.78 -0.44 8.23
N LEU A 93 -3.37 0.60 8.98
CA LEU A 93 -1.98 0.77 9.38
C LEU A 93 -1.53 -0.29 10.40
N GLU A 94 -2.40 -0.66 11.33
CA GLU A 94 -2.15 -1.77 12.27
C GLU A 94 -1.93 -3.09 11.52
N GLU A 95 -2.79 -3.42 10.56
CA GLU A 95 -2.63 -4.60 9.70
C GLU A 95 -1.32 -4.55 8.89
N LEU A 96 -0.98 -3.39 8.32
CA LEU A 96 0.28 -3.19 7.61
C LEU A 96 1.50 -3.40 8.51
N GLU A 97 1.44 -2.93 9.75
CA GLU A 97 2.51 -3.12 10.71
C GLU A 97 2.74 -4.58 11.10
N GLU A 98 1.65 -5.35 11.26
CA GLU A 98 1.73 -6.80 11.47
C GLU A 98 2.39 -7.52 10.29
N MET A 99 2.19 -6.99 9.08
CA MET A 99 2.79 -7.54 7.86
C MET A 99 4.22 -7.06 7.57
N LYS A 100 4.78 -6.10 8.34
CA LYS A 100 6.15 -5.59 8.12
C LYS A 100 7.24 -6.65 7.93
N PRO A 101 7.27 -7.79 8.66
CA PRO A 101 8.28 -8.82 8.45
C PRO A 101 8.27 -9.45 7.05
N GLN A 102 7.21 -9.22 6.29
CA GLN A 102 6.97 -9.75 4.95
C GLN A 102 7.13 -8.69 3.85
N ALA A 103 7.39 -7.45 4.25
CA ALA A 103 7.43 -6.28 3.40
C ALA A 103 8.86 -6.04 2.87
N SER A 104 8.98 -5.49 1.66
CA SER A 104 10.24 -4.96 1.15
C SER A 104 10.71 -3.75 1.99
N ASP A 105 11.99 -3.37 1.89
CA ASP A 105 12.53 -2.24 2.66
C ASP A 105 11.76 -0.93 2.40
N ALA A 106 11.36 -0.68 1.14
CA ALA A 106 10.56 0.50 0.82
C ALA A 106 9.14 0.42 1.40
N GLN A 107 8.51 -0.75 1.37
CA GLN A 107 7.20 -0.95 2.00
C GLN A 107 7.28 -0.74 3.51
N GLN A 108 8.31 -1.27 4.17
CA GLN A 108 8.55 -1.04 5.60
C GLN A 108 8.73 0.45 5.90
N MET A 109 9.50 1.16 5.07
CA MET A 109 9.69 2.60 5.20
C MET A 109 8.38 3.37 5.04
N ALA A 110 7.54 3.03 4.06
CA ALA A 110 6.24 3.66 3.88
C ALA A 110 5.35 3.47 5.12
N ILE A 111 5.30 2.26 5.68
CA ILE A 111 4.53 1.92 6.87
C ILE A 111 5.02 2.74 8.08
N GLU A 112 6.33 2.79 8.29
CA GLU A 112 6.94 3.53 9.41
C GLU A 112 6.71 5.03 9.32
N ARG A 113 6.79 5.58 8.11
CA ARG A 113 6.59 7.03 7.89
C ARG A 113 5.12 7.42 7.91
N ALA A 114 4.20 6.53 7.58
CA ALA A 114 2.76 6.81 7.64
C ALA A 114 2.26 7.10 9.06
N ARG A 115 2.75 6.38 10.08
CA ARG A 115 2.28 6.48 11.46
C ARG A 115 2.26 7.90 12.04
N PRO A 116 3.38 8.66 12.10
CA PRO A 116 3.36 9.99 12.69
C PRO A 116 2.43 10.95 11.95
N HIS A 117 2.30 10.80 10.62
CA HIS A 117 1.38 11.62 9.84
C HIS A 117 -0.08 11.29 10.13
N LEU A 118 -0.45 10.00 10.22
CA LEU A 118 -1.82 9.60 10.55
C LEU A 118 -2.23 10.06 11.95
N VAL A 119 -1.32 10.01 12.93
CA VAL A 119 -1.57 10.56 14.27
C VAL A 119 -1.84 12.06 14.22
N ALA A 120 -1.02 12.82 13.50
CA ALA A 120 -1.24 14.27 13.37
C ALA A 120 -2.59 14.62 12.70
N VAL A 121 -3.02 13.85 11.71
CA VAL A 121 -4.34 13.98 11.08
C VAL A 121 -5.47 13.69 12.08
N ALA A 122 -5.32 12.63 12.88
CA ALA A 122 -6.30 12.26 13.91
C ALA A 122 -6.43 13.34 14.99
N ASP A 123 -5.31 13.84 15.50
CA ASP A 123 -5.26 14.87 16.54
C ASP A 123 -5.91 16.17 16.06
N ALA A 124 -5.51 16.68 14.89
CA ALA A 124 -6.07 17.89 14.32
C ALA A 124 -7.59 17.75 14.02
N THR A 125 -8.04 16.56 13.58
CA THR A 125 -9.47 16.29 13.40
C THR A 125 -10.22 16.32 14.73
N GLY A 126 -9.67 15.70 15.77
CA GLY A 126 -10.23 15.71 17.12
C GLY A 126 -10.36 17.11 17.70
N GLU A 127 -9.32 17.93 17.50
CA GLU A 127 -9.31 19.33 17.90
C GLU A 127 -10.36 20.15 17.15
N ALA A 128 -10.44 20.02 15.82
CA ALA A 128 -11.45 20.72 15.02
C ALA A 128 -12.88 20.37 15.45
N ILE A 129 -13.15 19.09 15.77
CA ILE A 129 -14.42 18.63 16.33
C ILE A 129 -14.69 19.28 17.70
N SER A 130 -13.67 19.36 18.55
CA SER A 130 -13.77 19.99 19.88
C SER A 130 -14.12 21.48 19.75
N LEU A 131 -13.45 22.19 18.85
CA LEU A 131 -13.68 23.61 18.57
C LEU A 131 -15.07 23.89 17.97
N LEU A 132 -15.70 22.93 17.29
CA LEU A 132 -17.08 23.10 16.80
C LEU A 132 -18.17 22.84 17.83
N ARG A 133 -17.88 22.08 18.89
CA ARG A 133 -18.88 21.69 19.91
C ARG A 133 -19.56 22.88 20.63
N PRO A 134 -18.89 24.02 20.92
CA PRO A 134 -19.51 25.17 21.57
C PRO A 134 -20.49 25.98 20.69
N GLY A 135 -20.71 25.60 19.42
CA GLY A 135 -21.80 26.11 18.59
C GLY A 135 -21.36 26.84 17.30
N ARG A 136 -22.37 27.30 16.55
CA ARG A 136 -22.23 27.80 15.15
C ARG A 136 -21.31 29.02 14.98
N TRP A 137 -21.06 29.79 16.04
CA TRP A 137 -20.21 30.99 16.01
C TRP A 137 -18.72 30.66 15.87
N ASN A 138 -18.31 29.43 16.18
CA ASN A 138 -16.90 29.00 16.16
C ASN A 138 -16.31 28.85 14.77
N LEU A 139 -17.13 28.77 13.72
CA LEU A 139 -16.66 28.71 12.33
C LEU A 139 -15.82 29.90 11.90
N ARG A 140 -16.00 31.04 12.58
CA ARG A 140 -15.29 32.28 12.26
C ARG A 140 -14.03 32.47 13.10
N GLN A 141 -13.84 31.66 14.13
CA GLN A 141 -12.71 31.79 15.04
C GLN A 141 -11.41 31.45 14.32
N PRO A 142 -10.35 32.27 14.49
CA PRO A 142 -9.05 32.01 13.89
C PRO A 142 -8.53 30.61 14.22
N GLU A 143 -8.71 30.18 15.47
CA GLU A 143 -8.21 28.89 15.99
C GLU A 143 -8.82 27.72 15.20
N TYR A 144 -10.13 27.73 14.96
CA TYR A 144 -10.78 26.69 14.16
C TYR A 144 -10.25 26.64 12.73
N LYS A 145 -10.00 27.80 12.11
CA LYS A 145 -9.50 27.88 10.73
C LYS A 145 -8.06 27.38 10.63
N GLU A 146 -7.24 27.70 11.62
CA GLU A 146 -5.85 27.23 11.73
C GLU A 146 -5.82 25.72 11.92
N THR A 147 -6.60 25.16 12.86
CA THR A 147 -6.69 23.70 13.04
C THR A 147 -7.14 22.97 11.78
N VAL A 148 -8.10 23.51 11.03
CA VAL A 148 -8.53 22.91 9.75
C VAL A 148 -7.43 23.03 8.67
N ALA A 149 -6.64 24.10 8.68
CA ALA A 149 -5.49 24.24 7.78
C ALA A 149 -4.39 23.21 8.11
N ASP A 150 -4.07 23.04 9.39
CA ASP A 150 -3.10 22.05 9.85
C ASP A 150 -3.55 20.63 9.53
N LEU A 151 -4.83 20.32 9.76
CA LEU A 151 -5.45 19.06 9.35
C LEU A 151 -5.24 18.78 7.85
N SER A 152 -5.54 19.76 6.99
CA SER A 152 -5.34 19.65 5.55
C SER A 152 -3.86 19.43 5.20
N GLN A 153 -2.94 20.13 5.86
CA GLN A 153 -1.51 19.99 5.66
C GLN A 153 -1.01 18.59 6.06
N HIS A 154 -1.44 18.09 7.22
CA HIS A 154 -1.06 16.76 7.70
C HIS A 154 -1.63 15.66 6.80
N ALA A 155 -2.87 15.79 6.33
CA ALA A 155 -3.50 14.83 5.44
C ALA A 155 -2.77 14.75 4.08
N ASN A 156 -2.39 15.89 3.53
CA ASN A 156 -1.58 15.94 2.31
C ASN A 156 -0.18 15.36 2.55
N GLY A 157 0.45 15.66 3.69
CA GLY A 157 1.75 15.09 4.05
C GLY A 157 1.72 13.56 4.20
N LEU A 158 0.64 13.01 4.76
CA LEU A 158 0.42 11.57 4.83
C LEU A 158 0.37 10.94 3.44
N TYR A 159 -0.49 11.47 2.57
CA TYR A 159 -0.65 10.99 1.21
C TYR A 159 0.68 11.06 0.44
N GLN A 160 1.31 12.23 0.38
CA GLN A 160 2.55 12.46 -0.37
C GLN A 160 3.69 11.56 0.11
N THR A 161 3.79 11.31 1.42
CA THR A 161 4.84 10.45 1.96
C THR A 161 4.71 9.01 1.48
N VAL A 162 3.49 8.48 1.52
CA VAL A 162 3.22 7.10 1.08
C VAL A 162 3.39 6.97 -0.43
N ASP A 163 2.77 7.88 -1.18
CA ASP A 163 2.83 7.97 -2.66
C ASP A 163 4.28 8.05 -3.16
N THR A 164 5.08 8.99 -2.63
CA THR A 164 6.48 9.19 -3.05
C THR A 164 7.34 7.94 -2.83
N ILE A 165 7.18 7.24 -1.71
CA ILE A 165 7.98 6.06 -1.39
C ILE A 165 7.61 4.90 -2.31
N ILE A 166 6.31 4.70 -2.57
CA ILE A 166 5.82 3.66 -3.47
C ILE A 166 6.24 3.92 -4.92
N ASP A 167 6.07 5.15 -5.40
CA ASP A 167 6.40 5.53 -6.77
C ASP A 167 7.90 5.42 -7.07
N TYR A 168 8.74 5.88 -6.14
CA TYR A 168 10.19 5.76 -6.27
C TYR A 168 10.61 4.28 -6.38
N HIS A 169 10.05 3.41 -5.55
CA HIS A 169 10.35 1.98 -5.58
C HIS A 169 9.90 1.32 -6.88
N ASN A 170 8.66 1.60 -7.32
CA ASN A 170 8.12 1.08 -8.58
C ASN A 170 8.97 1.52 -9.80
N ALA A 171 9.45 2.77 -9.78
CA ALA A 171 10.34 3.28 -10.82
C ALA A 171 11.71 2.58 -10.80
N ASN A 172 12.26 2.33 -9.62
CA ASN A 172 13.53 1.61 -9.45
C ASN A 172 13.43 0.15 -9.92
N ASP A 173 12.37 -0.58 -9.54
CA ASP A 173 12.14 -1.96 -9.99
C ASP A 173 12.01 -2.05 -11.51
N ARG A 174 11.32 -1.05 -12.10
CA ARG A 174 11.22 -0.93 -13.55
C ARG A 174 12.58 -0.66 -14.19
N LEU A 175 13.43 0.17 -13.59
CA LEU A 175 14.78 0.41 -14.11
C LEU A 175 15.64 -0.86 -14.07
N GLN A 176 15.63 -1.59 -12.96
CA GLN A 176 16.40 -2.82 -12.79
C GLN A 176 15.93 -3.94 -13.74
N SER A 177 14.62 -4.06 -13.98
CA SER A 177 14.09 -5.02 -14.97
C SER A 177 14.40 -4.64 -16.42
N LEU A 178 14.73 -3.37 -16.68
CA LEU A 178 15.15 -2.83 -17.98
C LEU A 178 16.68 -2.80 -18.16
N GLU A 179 17.47 -3.29 -17.20
CA GLU A 179 18.91 -3.53 -17.37
C GLU A 179 19.18 -5.00 -17.79
N PRO A 180 18.99 -5.41 -19.05
CA PRO A 180 19.53 -6.68 -19.51
C PRO A 180 21.05 -6.56 -19.66
N ALA A 181 21.79 -7.36 -18.88
CA ALA A 181 23.06 -8.02 -19.20
C ALA A 181 24.04 -7.36 -20.22
N HIS A 182 24.17 -6.03 -20.27
CA HIS A 182 25.12 -5.34 -21.15
C HIS A 182 26.60 -5.53 -20.71
N GLY A 183 26.84 -6.33 -19.66
CA GLY A 183 28.17 -6.77 -19.24
C GLY A 183 28.62 -8.14 -19.79
N SER A 184 27.77 -8.93 -20.46
CA SER A 184 28.12 -10.31 -20.90
C SER A 184 28.48 -10.43 -22.38
N SER A 185 28.99 -9.35 -22.98
CA SER A 185 29.64 -9.41 -24.29
C SER A 185 30.90 -8.56 -24.26
N GLN A 186 31.96 -9.12 -23.68
CA GLN A 186 33.32 -8.93 -24.19
C GLN A 186 34.34 -9.88 -23.52
N ASN A 187 35.04 -10.60 -24.41
CA ASN A 187 36.25 -11.44 -24.28
C ASN A 187 36.10 -12.89 -23.81
#